data_AF-A0A1I5DYM3-F1
#
_entry.id   AF-A0A1I5DYM3-F1
#
_cell.length_a   1.000
_cell.length_b   1.000
_cell.length_c   1.000
_cell.angle_alpha   90.00
_cell.angle_beta   90.00
_cell.angle_gamma   90.00
#
_symmetry.space_group_name_H-M   'P 1'
#
loop_
_entity.id
_entity.type
_entity.pdbx_description
1 polymer ?
#
loop_
_entity_poly.entity_id
_entity_poly.type
_entity_poly.pdbx_seq_one_letter_code
_entity_poly.pdbx_strand_id
1 'polypeptide(L)'
;MYNSTKRVPGGSSYADAVFRTTADAKSYAQKMFHRVIERKSFNPHEIQFFATEDFFMLAYQKIPFIVEDFSFVELKRSEGVHAFEEWLSKTIFKVIREK
;
A
#
# COMPACT_ATOMS: atom_id res chain seq x y z
N MET A 1 44.92 5.26 7.27
CA MET A 1 43.63 5.97 7.15
C MET A 1 42.66 5.04 6.42
N TYR A 2 41.72 4.43 7.14
CA TYR A 2 40.74 3.51 6.56
C TYR A 2 39.62 4.32 5.89
N ASN A 3 39.59 4.32 4.56
CA ASN A 3 38.44 4.81 3.80
C ASN A 3 37.30 3.81 3.96
N SER A 4 36.41 4.09 4.91
CA SER A 4 35.11 3.44 4.98
C SER A 4 34.27 3.92 3.79
N THR A 5 34.26 3.13 2.72
CA THR A 5 33.28 3.28 1.64
C THR A 5 31.90 3.01 2.24
N LYS A 6 31.23 4.09 2.64
CA LYS A 6 29.84 4.12 3.05
C LYS A 6 29.02 3.49 1.91
N ARG A 7 28.62 2.23 2.08
CA ARG A 7 27.73 1.53 1.14
C ARG A 7 26.45 2.36 1.03
N VAL A 8 26.25 3.01 -0.11
CA VAL A 8 24.97 3.64 -0.46
C VAL A 8 23.97 2.49 -0.58
N PRO A 9 22.84 2.48 0.16
CA PRO A 9 21.87 1.39 0.09
C PRO A 9 21.07 1.52 -1.22
N GLY A 10 21.70 1.18 -2.34
CA GLY A 10 21.12 1.22 -3.68
C GLY A 10 20.20 0.05 -4.02
N GLY A 11 19.66 -0.66 -3.02
CA GLY A 11 18.84 -1.87 -3.22
C GLY A 11 17.33 -1.66 -3.11
N SER A 12 16.89 -0.62 -2.38
CA SER A 12 15.46 -0.42 -2.08
C SER A 12 14.67 0.08 -3.29
N SER A 13 15.21 1.06 -4.03
CA SER A 13 14.46 1.76 -5.08
C SER A 13 14.19 0.89 -6.31
N TYR A 14 15.19 0.14 -6.78
CA TYR A 14 15.05 -0.71 -7.97
C TYR A 14 14.15 -1.93 -7.70
N ALA A 15 14.41 -2.66 -6.61
CA ALA A 15 13.59 -3.81 -6.23
C ALA A 15 12.13 -3.39 -5.96
N ASP A 16 11.92 -2.18 -5.43
CA ASP A 16 10.57 -1.65 -5.26
C ASP A 16 9.89 -1.32 -6.57
N ALA A 17 10.59 -0.66 -7.49
CA ALA A 17 10.06 -0.35 -8.81
C ALA A 17 9.66 -1.63 -9.56
N VAL A 18 10.52 -2.65 -9.52
CA VAL A 18 10.22 -3.97 -10.12
C VAL A 18 9.00 -4.61 -9.44
N PHE A 19 8.94 -4.64 -8.11
CA PHE A 19 7.79 -5.19 -7.41
C PHE A 19 6.48 -4.50 -7.81
N ARG A 20 6.49 -3.17 -7.92
CA ARG A 20 5.28 -2.39 -8.25
C ARG A 20 4.75 -2.68 -9.66
N THR A 21 5.61 -3.15 -10.57
CA THR A 21 5.22 -3.45 -11.95
C THR A 21 4.95 -4.93 -12.19
N THR A 22 5.54 -5.84 -11.41
CA THR A 22 5.45 -7.30 -11.66
C THR A 22 4.60 -8.07 -10.65
N ALA A 23 4.30 -7.52 -9.48
CA ALA A 23 3.49 -8.20 -8.49
C ALA A 23 2.03 -8.34 -8.95
N ASP A 24 1.41 -9.47 -8.59
CA ASP A 24 -0.03 -9.63 -8.76
C ASP A 24 -0.81 -8.56 -7.98
N ALA A 25 -2.01 -8.24 -8.44
CA ALA A 25 -2.86 -7.20 -7.88
C ALA A 25 -3.06 -7.34 -6.36
N LYS A 26 -3.26 -8.57 -5.88
CA LYS A 26 -3.50 -8.85 -4.46
C LYS A 26 -2.27 -8.59 -3.61
N SER A 27 -1.13 -9.18 -3.96
CA SER A 27 0.15 -8.98 -3.25
C SER A 27 0.57 -7.52 -3.26
N TYR A 28 0.37 -6.84 -4.40
CA TYR A 28 0.64 -5.41 -4.51
C TYR A 28 -0.27 -4.59 -3.60
N ALA A 29 -1.59 -4.85 -3.60
CA ALA A 29 -2.54 -4.12 -2.79
C ALA A 29 -2.22 -4.24 -1.30
N GLN A 30 -1.94 -5.46 -0.85
CA GLN A 30 -1.57 -5.75 0.53
C GLN A 30 -0.26 -5.05 0.93
N LYS A 31 0.78 -5.09 0.08
CA LYS A 31 2.04 -4.41 0.39
C LYS A 31 1.90 -2.89 0.42
N MET A 32 1.11 -2.31 -0.49
CA MET A 32 0.85 -0.88 -0.50
C MET A 32 0.06 -0.45 0.74
N PHE A 33 -0.92 -1.26 1.16
CA PHE A 33 -1.64 -1.06 2.40
C PHE A 33 -0.68 -0.99 3.61
N HIS A 34 0.16 -2.00 3.81
CA HIS A 34 1.11 -2.02 4.94
C HIS A 34 2.02 -0.79 4.94
N ARG A 35 2.50 -0.37 3.77
CA ARG A 35 3.30 0.86 3.63
C ARG A 35 2.55 2.11 4.04
N VAL A 36 1.28 2.24 3.65
CA VAL A 36 0.48 3.41 4.01
C VAL A 36 0.30 3.47 5.53
N ILE A 37 0.01 2.33 6.17
CA ILE A 37 -0.11 2.22 7.63
C ILE A 37 1.19 2.64 8.32
N GLU A 38 2.32 2.10 7.89
CA GLU A 38 3.65 2.42 8.44
C GLU A 38 4.03 3.88 8.23
N ARG A 39 3.88 4.41 7.00
CA ARG A 39 4.29 5.77 6.63
C ARG A 39 3.47 6.85 7.33
N LYS A 40 2.20 6.57 7.62
CA LYS A 40 1.29 7.51 8.30
C LYS A 40 1.21 7.27 9.81
N SER A 41 1.94 6.28 10.32
CA SER A 41 1.89 5.87 11.74
C SER A 41 0.46 5.57 12.21
N PHE A 42 -0.37 4.98 11.35
CA PHE A 42 -1.71 4.56 11.73
C PHE A 42 -1.64 3.32 12.63
N ASN A 43 -2.60 3.19 13.56
CA ASN A 43 -2.67 2.04 14.44
C ASN A 43 -3.09 0.79 13.62
N PRO A 44 -2.22 -0.23 13.47
CA PRO A 44 -2.53 -1.42 12.68
C PRO A 44 -3.65 -2.27 13.30
N HIS A 45 -3.98 -2.07 14.58
CA HIS A 45 -5.10 -2.75 15.23
C HIS A 45 -6.46 -2.13 14.88
N GLU A 46 -6.47 -0.88 14.43
CA GLU A 46 -7.71 -0.18 14.08
C GLU A 46 -8.08 -0.40 12.61
N ILE A 47 -7.11 -0.61 11.73
CA ILE A 47 -7.35 -0.75 10.28
C ILE A 47 -6.95 -2.15 9.83
N GLN A 48 -7.92 -2.91 9.31
CA GLN A 48 -7.74 -4.28 8.89
C GLN A 48 -7.89 -4.42 7.38
N PHE A 49 -6.97 -5.16 6.76
CA PHE A 49 -7.01 -5.53 5.34
C PHE A 49 -7.50 -6.98 5.22
N PHE A 50 -8.59 -7.18 4.51
CA PHE A 50 -9.13 -8.48 4.15
C PHE A 50 -9.07 -8.64 2.64
N ALA A 51 -8.74 -9.84 2.16
CA ALA A 51 -8.72 -10.13 0.73
C ALA A 51 -9.23 -11.53 0.45
N THR A 52 -10.04 -11.64 -0.59
CA THR A 52 -10.44 -12.91 -1.22
C THR A 52 -9.55 -13.16 -2.44
N GLU A 53 -10.01 -13.98 -3.38
CA GLU A 53 -9.37 -14.13 -4.69
C GLU A 53 -9.70 -12.97 -5.63
N ASP A 54 -10.89 -12.38 -5.51
CA ASP A 54 -11.40 -11.40 -6.48
C ASP A 54 -11.36 -9.96 -5.95
N PHE A 55 -11.50 -9.76 -4.64
CA PHE A 55 -11.63 -8.43 -4.04
C PHE A 55 -10.88 -8.29 -2.72
N PHE A 56 -10.70 -7.04 -2.31
CA PHE A 56 -10.23 -6.68 -0.98
C PHE A 56 -11.21 -5.75 -0.28
N MET A 57 -11.15 -5.76 1.05
CA MET A 57 -11.94 -4.91 1.93
C MET A 57 -11.05 -4.30 3.00
N LEU A 58 -11.21 -3.00 3.26
CA LEU A 58 -10.63 -2.35 4.43
C LEU A 58 -11.73 -2.08 5.46
N ALA A 59 -11.42 -2.38 6.72
CA ALA A 59 -12.27 -2.06 7.86
C ALA A 59 -11.54 -1.17 8.86
N TYR A 60 -12.22 -0.13 9.37
CA TYR A 60 -11.75 0.72 10.45
C TYR A 60 -12.61 0.48 11.68
N GLN A 61 -11.98 0.10 12.81
CA GLN A 61 -12.68 -0.25 14.05
C GLN A 61 -13.82 -1.26 13.83
N LYS A 62 -13.55 -2.31 13.04
CA LYS A 62 -14.51 -3.36 12.63
C LYS A 62 -15.65 -2.90 11.72
N ILE A 63 -15.63 -1.66 11.22
CA ILE A 63 -16.61 -1.14 10.27
C ILE A 63 -15.97 -1.10 8.87
N PRO A 64 -16.50 -1.84 7.87
CA PRO A 64 -15.99 -1.81 6.52
C PRO A 64 -16.22 -0.43 5.88
N PHE A 65 -15.24 0.05 5.11
CA PHE A 65 -15.33 1.36 4.44
C PHE A 65 -14.78 1.38 3.00
N ILE A 66 -13.99 0.38 2.61
CA ILE A 66 -13.60 0.15 1.21
C ILE A 66 -13.91 -1.30 0.89
N VAL A 67 -14.51 -1.54 -0.27
CA VAL A 67 -14.62 -2.85 -0.91
C VAL A 67 -14.36 -2.62 -2.39
N GLU A 68 -13.29 -3.17 -2.92
CA GLU A 68 -12.89 -3.01 -4.33
C GLU A 68 -12.33 -4.32 -4.87
N ASP A 69 -12.54 -4.56 -6.15
CA ASP A 69 -11.95 -5.71 -6.83
C ASP A 69 -10.48 -5.48 -7.20
N PHE A 70 -9.79 -6.55 -7.59
CA PHE A 70 -8.40 -6.45 -8.03
C PHE A 70 -8.23 -5.84 -9.42
N SER A 71 -9.30 -5.72 -10.21
CA SER A 71 -9.26 -5.00 -11.49
C SER A 71 -9.15 -3.49 -11.27
N PHE A 72 -9.78 -2.96 -10.21
CA PHE A 72 -9.61 -1.58 -9.76
C PHE A 72 -8.15 -1.29 -9.37
N VAL A 73 -7.48 -2.23 -8.70
CA VAL A 73 -6.06 -2.09 -8.33
C VAL A 73 -5.18 -1.95 -9.56
N GLU A 74 -5.40 -2.79 -10.58
CA GLU A 74 -4.67 -2.71 -11.85
C GLU A 74 -4.98 -1.43 -12.62
N LEU A 75 -6.24 -0.99 -12.63
CA LEU A 75 -6.64 0.30 -13.20
C LEU A 75 -5.86 1.44 -12.53
N LYS A 76 -5.84 1.50 -11.20
CA LYS A 76 -5.06 2.51 -10.47
C LYS A 76 -3.56 2.39 -10.69
N ARG A 77 -3.03 1.18 -10.81
CA ARG A 77 -1.61 0.99 -11.13
C ARG A 77 -1.26 1.53 -12.52
N SER A 78 -2.17 1.43 -13.48
CA SER A 78 -1.98 1.98 -14.83
C SER A 78 -1.94 3.52 -14.86
N GLU A 79 -2.59 4.19 -13.91
CA GLU A 79 -2.56 5.65 -13.75
C GLU A 79 -1.19 6.16 -13.24
N GLY A 80 -0.37 5.28 -12.63
CA GLY A 80 0.99 5.60 -12.20
C GLY A 80 1.53 4.67 -11.12
N VAL A 81 2.85 4.58 -11.02
CA VAL A 81 3.58 3.66 -10.11
C VAL A 81 3.18 3.81 -8.62
N HIS A 82 2.75 5.01 -8.23
CA HIS A 82 2.31 5.35 -6.88
C HIS A 82 0.81 5.66 -6.76
N ALA A 83 0.05 5.65 -7.86
CA ALA A 83 -1.33 6.15 -7.88
C ALA A 83 -2.26 5.37 -6.94
N PHE A 84 -2.14 4.04 -6.90
CA PHE A 84 -2.91 3.22 -5.95
C PHE A 84 -2.54 3.47 -4.48
N GLU A 85 -1.24 3.61 -4.18
CA GLU A 85 -0.77 3.90 -2.82
C GLU A 85 -1.23 5.29 -2.34
N GLU A 86 -1.19 6.28 -3.22
CA GLU A 86 -1.70 7.62 -2.94
C GLU A 86 -3.21 7.62 -2.72
N TRP A 87 -3.96 6.89 -3.56
CA TRP A 87 -5.39 6.71 -3.39
C TRP A 87 -5.71 6.06 -2.03
N LEU A 88 -5.04 4.95 -1.68
CA LEU A 88 -5.19 4.29 -0.38
C LEU A 88 -4.92 5.27 0.77
N SER A 89 -3.81 6.02 0.69
CA SER A 89 -3.46 6.97 1.74
C SER A 89 -4.50 8.07 1.91
N LYS A 90 -5.06 8.62 0.83
CA LYS A 90 -6.08 9.67 0.88
C LYS A 90 -7.38 9.12 1.44
N THR A 91 -7.82 7.94 1.00
CA THR A 91 -9.09 7.35 1.43
C THR A 91 -9.05 6.94 2.90
N ILE A 92 -7.99 6.26 3.36
CA ILE A 92 -7.82 5.88 4.76
C ILE A 92 -7.79 7.13 5.66
N PHE A 93 -7.00 8.15 5.28
CA PHE A 93 -6.91 9.38 6.06
C PHE A 93 -8.25 10.11 6.18
N LYS A 94 -9.03 10.16 5.10
CA LYS A 94 -10.36 10.77 5.09
C LYS A 94 -11.28 10.06 6.10
N VAL A 95 -11.33 8.74 6.07
CA VAL A 95 -12.21 7.94 6.96
C VAL A 95 -11.83 8.09 8.42
N ILE A 96 -10.53 8.14 8.75
CA ILE A 96 -10.06 8.34 10.12
C ILE A 96 -10.38 9.75 10.61
N ARG A 97 -10.32 10.77 9.75
CA ARG A 97 -10.56 12.17 10.14
C ARG A 97 -12.04 12.53 10.27
N GLU A 98 -12.91 11.87 9.50
CA GLU A 98 -14.36 12.12 9.50
C GLU A 98 -15.11 11.39 10.63
N LYS A 99 -14.42 10.62 11.48
CA LYS A 99 -14.97 9.92 12.64
C LYS A 99 -14.33 10.39 13.94
#